data_AF-A0A196QIR2-F1
#
_entry.id   AF-A0A196QIR2-F1
#
_cell.length_a   1.000
_cell.length_b   1.000
_cell.length_c   1.000
_cell.angle_alpha   90.00
_cell.angle_beta   90.00
_cell.angle_gamma   90.00
#
_symmetry.space_group_name_H-M   'P 1'
#
loop_
_entity.id
_entity.type
_entity.pdbx_description
1 polymer ?
#
loop_
_entity_poly.entity_id
_entity_poly.type
_entity_poly.pdbx_seq_one_letter_code
_entity_poly.pdbx_strand_id
1 'polypeptide(L)'
;MKNWTYVLAITFFGIFSGAALAETPPADSSTDSSVESLKQETRELGEALQDYGSDQKEQAEDSINKTLSALDKRIQELEQQLSENWDDMSDTARERAQKSLESLREQRARVQSWYQELKESSASAWERARKGFSEAYEALSEQWSDTEKELDEESERRSDSI
;
A
#
# COMPACT_ATOMS: atom_id res chain seq x y z
N MET A 1 15.22 6.84 40.17
CA MET A 1 14.11 5.90 40.47
C MET A 1 13.30 5.74 39.19
N LYS A 2 12.92 4.58 38.68
CA LYS A 2 13.33 3.18 38.84
C LYS A 2 12.69 2.48 37.61
N ASN A 3 13.54 1.88 36.81
CA ASN A 3 13.33 0.84 35.81
C ASN A 3 12.24 -0.20 36.12
N TRP A 4 11.40 -0.50 35.11
CA TRP A 4 10.59 -1.73 34.96
C TRP A 4 10.76 -2.14 33.50
N THR A 5 11.48 -3.18 33.07
CA THR A 5 11.60 -4.61 33.45
C THR A 5 10.28 -5.39 33.45
N TYR A 6 10.16 -6.21 32.40
CA TYR A 6 9.09 -7.15 32.05
C TYR A 6 8.72 -8.17 33.13
N VAL A 7 7.46 -8.60 33.12
CA VAL A 7 7.08 -9.95 33.57
C VAL A 7 6.18 -10.59 32.50
N LEU A 8 6.76 -11.59 31.83
CA LEU A 8 6.11 -12.69 31.15
C LEU A 8 5.22 -13.44 32.15
N ALA A 9 3.92 -13.58 31.85
CA ALA A 9 3.07 -14.58 32.45
C ALA A 9 2.51 -15.47 31.33
N ILE A 10 3.28 -16.53 31.01
CA ILE A 10 2.80 -17.66 30.22
C ILE A 10 1.93 -18.50 31.16
N THR A 11 0.62 -18.47 30.98
CA THR A 11 -0.29 -19.46 31.58
C THR A 11 -0.71 -20.45 30.51
N PHE A 12 -0.05 -21.60 30.51
CA PHE A 12 -0.53 -22.84 29.91
C PHE A 12 -1.83 -23.25 30.61
N PHE A 13 -2.94 -23.36 29.88
CA PHE A 13 -4.07 -24.16 30.31
C PHE A 13 -4.40 -25.17 29.22
N GLY A 14 -4.07 -26.42 29.50
CA GLY A 14 -4.35 -27.54 28.63
C GLY A 14 -5.70 -28.19 28.95
N ILE A 15 -6.40 -28.52 27.87
CA ILE A 15 -7.25 -29.70 27.64
C ILE A 15 -8.69 -29.62 28.16
N PHE A 16 -9.63 -29.50 27.22
CA PHE A 16 -10.85 -30.32 27.25
C PHE A 16 -11.30 -30.71 25.82
N SER A 17 -11.51 -32.02 25.64
CA SER A 17 -11.99 -32.67 24.41
C SER A 17 -13.43 -32.32 24.07
N GLY A 18 -13.71 -32.22 22.77
CA GLY A 18 -15.06 -32.30 22.21
C GLY A 18 -15.00 -32.34 20.69
N ALA A 19 -15.18 -33.52 20.10
CA ALA A 19 -15.41 -33.66 18.67
C ALA A 19 -16.83 -33.17 18.32
N ALA A 20 -16.93 -32.10 17.53
CA ALA A 20 -18.11 -31.77 16.76
C ALA A 20 -17.71 -30.80 15.64
N LEU A 21 -17.98 -31.23 14.40
CA LEU A 21 -18.14 -30.49 13.16
C LEU A 21 -17.37 -29.16 13.02
N ALA A 22 -16.43 -29.19 12.08
CA ALA A 22 -15.84 -28.02 11.46
C ALA A 22 -16.94 -27.11 10.88
N GLU A 23 -17.28 -26.04 11.59
CA GLU A 23 -17.68 -24.78 11.00
C GLU A 23 -16.56 -23.80 11.29
N THR A 24 -15.58 -23.77 10.39
CA THR A 24 -14.79 -22.56 10.20
C THR A 24 -15.80 -21.46 9.84
N PRO A 25 -15.94 -20.39 10.63
CA PRO A 25 -16.66 -19.21 10.14
C PRO A 25 -15.98 -18.80 8.83
N PRO A 26 -16.73 -18.38 7.79
CA PRO A 26 -16.09 -17.78 6.64
C PRO A 26 -15.23 -16.64 7.18
N ALA A 27 -13.92 -16.79 7.05
CA ALA A 27 -13.03 -15.65 7.15
C ALA A 27 -13.58 -14.70 6.09
N ASP A 28 -14.11 -13.56 6.55
CA ASP A 28 -14.49 -12.46 5.70
C ASP A 28 -13.37 -12.28 4.68
N SER A 29 -13.64 -12.73 3.45
CA SER A 29 -12.87 -12.37 2.29
C SER A 29 -13.24 -10.93 1.96
N SER A 30 -13.03 -10.04 2.91
CA SER A 30 -12.78 -8.64 2.66
C SER A 30 -11.34 -8.55 2.19
N THR A 31 -11.05 -9.20 1.06
CA THR A 31 -10.13 -8.62 0.10
C THR A 31 -10.83 -7.35 -0.35
N ASP A 32 -10.75 -6.32 0.50
CA ASP A 32 -10.86 -4.98 0.00
C ASP A 32 -9.82 -4.93 -1.11
N SER A 33 -10.28 -4.74 -2.36
CA SER A 33 -9.39 -4.84 -3.50
C SER A 33 -8.19 -3.94 -3.24
N SER A 34 -7.00 -4.37 -3.63
CA SER A 34 -5.77 -3.65 -3.29
C SER A 34 -5.90 -2.15 -3.63
N VAL A 35 -6.62 -1.77 -4.70
CA VAL A 35 -7.08 -0.40 -4.99
C VAL A 35 -7.80 0.31 -3.85
N GLU A 36 -8.86 -0.26 -3.27
CA GLU A 36 -9.75 0.49 -2.38
C GLU A 36 -9.05 0.80 -1.05
N SER A 37 -8.29 -0.16 -0.52
CA SER A 37 -7.45 0.10 0.63
C SER A 37 -6.32 1.10 0.32
N LEU A 38 -5.76 1.11 -0.90
CA LEU A 38 -4.75 2.10 -1.29
C LEU A 38 -5.35 3.50 -1.41
N LYS A 39 -6.56 3.63 -1.98
CA LYS A 39 -7.32 4.88 -2.02
C LYS A 39 -7.64 5.39 -0.62
N GLN A 40 -8.03 4.50 0.29
CA GLN A 40 -8.28 4.86 1.68
C GLN A 40 -7.01 5.36 2.35
N GLU A 41 -5.90 4.64 2.24
CA GLU A 41 -4.59 5.07 2.78
C GLU A 41 -4.14 6.41 2.19
N THR A 42 -4.38 6.63 0.89
CA THR A 42 -4.12 7.91 0.21
C THR A 42 -4.93 9.04 0.81
N ARG A 43 -6.22 8.81 1.03
CA ARG A 43 -7.11 9.80 1.63
C ARG A 43 -6.70 10.11 3.06
N GLU A 44 -6.45 9.07 3.87
CA GLU A 44 -6.02 9.21 5.26
C GLU A 44 -4.70 9.97 5.37
N LEU A 45 -3.71 9.65 4.52
CA LEU A 45 -2.45 10.38 4.48
C LEU A 45 -2.66 11.83 4.04
N GLY A 46 -3.51 12.07 3.04
CA GLY A 46 -3.85 13.42 2.57
C GLY A 46 -4.48 14.28 3.66
N GLU A 47 -5.48 13.74 4.35
CA GLU A 47 -6.17 14.38 5.48
C GLU A 47 -5.19 14.64 6.64
N ALA A 48 -4.38 13.64 7.02
CA ALA A 48 -3.38 13.80 8.09
C ALA A 48 -2.33 14.87 7.74
N LEU A 49 -1.85 14.87 6.49
CA LEU A 49 -0.87 15.86 6.05
C LEU A 49 -1.44 17.27 6.11
N GLN A 50 -2.71 17.48 5.74
CA GLN A 50 -3.37 18.79 5.78
C GLN A 50 -3.32 19.46 7.16
N ASP A 51 -3.29 18.68 8.23
CA ASP A 51 -3.27 19.18 9.59
C ASP A 51 -1.84 19.44 10.12
N TYR A 52 -0.81 18.83 9.54
CA TYR A 52 0.56 18.96 10.03
C TYR A 52 1.20 20.32 9.68
N GLY A 53 1.47 21.11 10.73
CA GLY A 53 2.32 22.29 10.65
C GLY A 53 3.82 21.96 10.64
N SER A 54 4.65 22.99 10.44
CA SER A 54 6.13 22.83 10.42
C SER A 54 6.74 22.38 11.74
N ASP A 55 6.00 22.44 12.84
CA ASP A 55 6.45 21.96 14.15
C ASP A 55 6.19 20.45 14.33
N GLN A 56 5.47 19.83 13.39
CA GLN A 56 5.05 18.43 13.41
C GLN A 56 5.75 17.60 12.32
N LYS A 57 6.92 18.05 11.83
CA LYS A 57 7.67 17.38 10.76
C LYS A 57 7.93 15.90 11.02
N GLU A 58 8.36 15.57 12.24
CA GLU A 58 8.66 14.18 12.62
C GLU A 58 7.42 13.28 12.54
N GLN A 59 6.26 13.79 12.99
CA GLN A 59 4.98 13.07 12.90
C GLN A 59 4.52 12.88 11.45
N ALA A 60 4.73 13.89 10.61
CA ALA A 60 4.48 13.81 9.18
C ALA A 60 5.41 12.81 8.50
N GLU A 61 6.70 12.81 8.83
CA GLU A 61 7.68 11.84 8.33
C GLU A 61 7.31 10.40 8.71
N ASP A 62 6.89 10.16 9.95
CA ASP A 62 6.46 8.82 10.40
C ASP A 62 5.24 8.33 9.63
N SER A 63 4.24 9.21 9.44
CA SER A 63 3.03 8.91 8.68
C SER A 63 3.35 8.58 7.23
N ILE A 64 4.18 9.41 6.59
CA ILE A 64 4.64 9.19 5.21
C ILE A 64 5.41 7.87 5.10
N ASN A 65 6.40 7.62 5.97
CA ASN A 65 7.21 6.40 5.91
C ASN A 65 6.36 5.13 6.06
N LYS A 66 5.36 5.16 6.95
CA LYS A 66 4.42 4.05 7.12
C LYS A 66 3.65 3.77 5.82
N THR A 67 3.09 4.80 5.20
CA THR A 67 2.31 4.66 3.96
C THR A 67 3.20 4.22 2.79
N LEU A 68 4.39 4.81 2.64
CA LEU A 68 5.34 4.41 1.60
C LEU A 68 5.79 2.94 1.75
N SER A 69 5.97 2.48 2.99
CA SER A 69 6.31 1.08 3.26
C SER A 69 5.18 0.10 2.91
N ALA A 70 3.91 0.51 3.10
CA ALA A 70 2.76 -0.29 2.72
C ALA A 70 2.65 -0.38 1.18
N LEU A 71 2.79 0.75 0.51
CA LEU A 71 2.84 0.85 -0.94
C LEU A 71 3.97 0.00 -1.57
N ASP A 72 5.19 0.05 -1.02
CA ASP A 72 6.32 -0.73 -1.52
C ASP A 72 6.07 -2.25 -1.43
N LYS A 73 5.35 -2.71 -0.41
CA LYS A 73 4.93 -4.12 -0.30
C LYS A 73 3.91 -4.49 -1.36
N ARG A 74 2.94 -3.62 -1.64
CA ARG A 74 1.91 -3.87 -2.66
C ARG A 74 2.51 -3.94 -4.06
N ILE A 75 3.48 -3.07 -4.38
CA ILE A 75 4.24 -3.17 -5.64
C ILE A 75 4.91 -4.55 -5.74
N GLN A 76 5.54 -5.03 -4.67
CA GLN A 76 6.18 -6.36 -4.65
C GLN A 76 5.17 -7.50 -4.82
N GLU A 77 4.02 -7.42 -4.17
CA GLU A 77 2.94 -8.41 -4.30
C GLU A 77 2.40 -8.45 -5.74
N LEU A 78 2.21 -7.29 -6.37
CA LEU A 78 1.82 -7.19 -7.78
C LEU A 78 2.86 -7.81 -8.72
N GLU A 79 4.14 -7.50 -8.50
CA GLU A 79 5.25 -8.09 -9.26
C GLU A 79 5.30 -9.62 -9.12
N GLN A 80 5.07 -10.12 -7.91
CA GLN A 80 5.01 -11.55 -7.64
C GLN A 80 3.83 -12.20 -8.37
N GLN A 81 2.62 -11.62 -8.27
CA GLN A 81 1.44 -12.15 -8.97
C GLN A 81 1.65 -12.20 -10.48
N LEU A 82 2.23 -11.15 -11.06
CA LEU A 82 2.56 -11.12 -12.49
C LEU A 82 3.61 -12.17 -12.87
N SER A 83 4.60 -12.42 -12.01
CA SER A 83 5.59 -13.47 -12.23
C SER A 83 4.98 -14.88 -12.14
N GLU A 84 4.07 -15.11 -11.21
CA GLU A 84 3.44 -16.43 -11.01
C GLU A 84 2.49 -16.80 -12.15
N ASN A 85 1.80 -15.80 -12.72
CA ASN A 85 0.86 -15.99 -13.83
C ASN A 85 1.51 -15.80 -15.21
N TRP A 86 2.83 -15.54 -15.25
CA TRP A 86 3.52 -15.11 -16.46
C TRP A 86 3.31 -16.05 -17.64
N ASP A 87 3.44 -17.36 -17.42
CA ASP A 87 3.34 -18.39 -18.47
C ASP A 87 1.94 -18.49 -19.07
N ASP A 88 0.92 -18.15 -18.30
CA ASP A 88 -0.47 -18.14 -18.74
C ASP A 88 -0.82 -16.83 -19.47
N MET A 89 -0.06 -15.76 -19.33
CA MET A 89 -0.37 -14.48 -19.99
C MET A 89 -0.08 -14.49 -21.50
N SER A 90 -0.93 -13.80 -22.27
CA SER A 90 -0.63 -13.49 -23.67
C SER A 90 0.55 -12.53 -23.78
N ASP A 91 1.25 -12.51 -24.91
CA ASP A 91 2.38 -11.56 -25.12
C ASP A 91 1.94 -10.10 -24.98
N THR A 92 0.72 -9.77 -25.43
CA THR A 92 0.18 -8.42 -25.26
C THR A 92 -0.13 -8.10 -23.80
N ALA A 93 -0.67 -9.05 -23.03
CA ALA A 93 -0.90 -8.87 -21.60
C ALA A 93 0.41 -8.67 -20.84
N ARG A 94 1.45 -9.46 -21.17
CA ARG A 94 2.81 -9.33 -20.63
C ARG A 94 3.41 -7.95 -20.88
N GLU A 95 3.31 -7.46 -22.12
CA GLU A 95 3.83 -6.14 -22.49
C GLU A 95 3.12 -5.01 -21.73
N ARG A 96 1.78 -5.08 -21.60
CA ARG A 96 1.01 -4.10 -20.83
C ARG A 96 1.41 -4.11 -19.36
N ALA A 97 1.41 -5.29 -18.74
CA ALA A 97 1.78 -5.43 -17.34
C ALA A 97 3.19 -4.89 -17.04
N GLN A 98 4.16 -5.16 -17.92
CA GLN A 98 5.52 -4.60 -17.78
C GLN A 98 5.53 -3.07 -17.84
N LYS A 99 4.79 -2.46 -18.79
CA LYS A 99 4.70 -1.00 -18.91
C LYS A 99 4.03 -0.37 -17.69
N SER A 100 2.95 -0.98 -17.19
CA SER A 100 2.25 -0.46 -16.02
C SER A 100 3.11 -0.56 -14.76
N LEU A 101 3.85 -1.66 -14.57
CA LEU A 101 4.86 -1.78 -13.50
C LEU A 101 5.99 -0.75 -13.61
N GLU A 102 6.49 -0.51 -14.82
CA GLU A 102 7.52 0.52 -15.05
C GLU A 102 7.01 1.91 -14.64
N SER A 103 5.81 2.28 -15.10
CA SER A 103 5.16 3.55 -14.73
C SER A 103 4.96 3.69 -13.22
N LEU A 104 4.52 2.63 -12.55
CA LEU A 104 4.38 2.61 -11.09
C LEU A 104 5.70 2.86 -10.35
N ARG A 105 6.78 2.23 -10.81
CA ARG A 105 8.12 2.42 -10.24
C ARG A 105 8.63 3.84 -10.46
N GLU A 106 8.38 4.43 -11.63
CA GLU A 106 8.72 5.83 -11.91
C GLU A 106 7.96 6.80 -10.99
N GLN A 107 6.66 6.60 -10.84
CA GLN A 107 5.83 7.43 -9.95
C GLN A 107 6.24 7.26 -8.48
N ARG A 108 6.60 6.06 -8.03
CA ARG A 108 7.14 5.82 -6.69
C ARG A 108 8.47 6.55 -6.46
N ALA A 109 9.36 6.57 -7.46
CA ALA A 109 10.61 7.32 -7.41
C ALA A 109 10.35 8.83 -7.35
N ARG A 110 9.35 9.34 -8.08
CA ARG A 110 8.92 10.75 -8.01
C ARG A 110 8.41 11.10 -6.63
N VAL A 111 7.57 10.27 -6.02
CA VAL A 111 7.11 10.43 -4.63
C VAL A 111 8.29 10.45 -3.66
N GLN A 112 9.30 9.58 -3.86
CA GLN A 112 10.50 9.58 -3.04
C GLN A 112 11.27 10.89 -3.13
N SER A 113 11.41 11.47 -4.32
CA SER A 113 12.07 12.78 -4.52
C SER A 113 11.34 13.87 -3.74
N TRP A 114 10.02 13.96 -3.89
CA TRP A 114 9.21 14.96 -3.19
C TRP A 114 9.22 14.76 -1.67
N TYR A 115 9.32 13.51 -1.20
CA TYR A 115 9.49 13.24 0.22
C TYR A 115 10.82 13.80 0.75
N GLN A 116 11.92 13.67 0.00
CA GLN A 116 13.20 14.27 0.40
C GLN A 116 13.10 15.80 0.43
N GLU A 117 12.46 16.43 -0.57
CA GLU A 117 12.23 17.88 -0.58
C GLU A 117 11.39 18.35 0.60
N LEU A 118 10.35 17.61 0.96
CA LEU A 118 9.52 17.88 2.15
C LEU A 118 10.34 17.79 3.43
N LYS A 119 11.14 16.73 3.58
CA LYS A 119 12.00 16.50 4.74
C LYS A 119 13.02 17.64 4.92
N GLU A 120 13.69 18.04 3.84
CA GLU A 120 14.72 19.08 3.85
C GLU A 120 14.16 20.52 3.90
N SER A 121 12.85 20.70 3.71
CA SER A 121 12.23 22.03 3.67
C SER A 121 12.43 22.83 4.96
N SER A 122 12.51 24.16 4.85
CA SER A 122 12.42 25.05 6.01
C SER A 122 10.98 25.15 6.52
N ALA A 123 10.77 25.67 7.74
CA ALA A 123 9.43 25.97 8.25
C ALA A 123 8.63 26.89 7.31
N SER A 124 9.28 27.88 6.69
CA SER A 124 8.66 28.79 5.71
C SER A 124 8.35 28.15 4.36
N ALA A 125 9.00 27.03 4.02
CA ALA A 125 8.78 26.29 2.78
C ALA A 125 7.89 25.04 2.97
N TRP A 126 7.60 24.66 4.22
CA TRP A 126 6.88 23.45 4.61
C TRP A 126 5.59 23.24 3.82
N GLU A 127 4.71 24.25 3.81
CA GLU A 127 3.40 24.18 3.16
C GLU A 127 3.52 23.82 1.66
N ARG A 128 4.46 24.47 0.97
CA ARG A 128 4.69 24.23 -0.46
C ARG A 128 5.25 22.84 -0.71
N ALA A 129 6.24 22.43 0.09
CA ALA A 129 6.86 21.13 -0.06
C ALA A 129 5.86 20.00 0.25
N ARG A 130 5.00 20.21 1.25
CA ARG A 130 3.94 19.27 1.63
C ARG A 130 2.94 19.09 0.51
N LYS A 131 2.49 20.19 -0.09
CA LYS A 131 1.60 20.16 -1.25
C LYS A 131 2.22 19.40 -2.43
N GLY A 132 3.49 19.64 -2.74
CA GLY A 132 4.20 18.93 -3.80
C GLY A 132 4.29 17.42 -3.56
N PHE A 133 4.53 17.00 -2.30
CA PHE A 133 4.45 15.60 -1.91
C PHE A 133 3.04 15.02 -2.10
N SER A 134 1.99 15.70 -1.61
CA SER A 134 0.61 15.24 -1.74
C SER A 134 0.20 15.07 -3.21
N GLU A 135 0.55 16.02 -4.09
CA GLU A 135 0.27 15.94 -5.53
C GLU A 135 1.01 14.77 -6.21
N ALA A 136 2.27 14.52 -5.83
CA ALA A 136 3.02 13.38 -6.36
C ALA A 136 2.42 12.04 -5.91
N TYR A 137 1.96 11.98 -4.66
CA TYR A 137 1.35 10.78 -4.10
C TYR A 137 -0.04 10.50 -4.70
N GLU A 138 -0.85 11.54 -4.92
CA GLU A 138 -2.13 11.43 -5.63
C GLU A 138 -1.94 10.89 -7.07
N ALA A 139 -0.98 11.44 -7.82
CA ALA A 139 -0.67 10.97 -9.18
C ALA A 139 -0.21 9.49 -9.22
N LEU A 140 0.49 9.03 -8.18
CA LEU A 140 0.81 7.60 -8.05
C LEU A 140 -0.44 6.77 -7.79
N SER A 141 -1.32 7.23 -6.88
CA SER A 141 -2.56 6.53 -6.54
C SER A 141 -3.49 6.41 -7.75
N GLU A 142 -3.54 7.42 -8.62
CA GLU A 142 -4.28 7.37 -9.89
C GLU A 142 -3.69 6.32 -10.84
N GLN A 143 -2.38 6.35 -11.07
CA GLN A 143 -1.68 5.38 -11.92
C GLN A 143 -1.87 3.93 -11.44
N TRP A 144 -1.88 3.73 -10.11
CA TRP A 144 -2.18 2.43 -9.51
C TRP A 144 -3.61 1.99 -9.80
N SER A 145 -4.58 2.89 -9.61
CA SER A 145 -5.98 2.58 -9.91
C SER A 145 -6.21 2.22 -11.36
N ASP A 146 -5.46 2.81 -12.30
CA ASP A 146 -5.58 2.47 -13.72
C ASP A 146 -4.87 1.16 -14.05
N THR A 147 -3.74 0.87 -13.41
CA THR A 147 -3.02 -0.40 -13.57
C THR A 147 -3.89 -1.59 -13.13
N GLU A 148 -4.54 -1.52 -11.96
CA GLU A 148 -5.41 -2.62 -11.51
C GLU A 148 -6.62 -2.81 -12.44
N LYS A 149 -7.27 -1.73 -12.91
CA LYS A 149 -8.37 -1.84 -13.89
C LYS A 149 -7.94 -2.56 -15.17
N GLU A 150 -6.77 -2.21 -15.72
CA GLU A 150 -6.25 -2.84 -16.93
C GLU A 150 -6.01 -4.35 -16.75
N LEU A 151 -5.55 -4.76 -15.56
CA LEU A 151 -5.30 -6.15 -15.23
C LEU A 151 -6.62 -6.93 -14.99
N ASP A 152 -7.60 -6.32 -14.32
CA ASP A 152 -8.91 -6.92 -14.09
C ASP A 152 -9.67 -7.15 -15.41
N GLU A 153 -9.69 -6.17 -16.32
CA GLU A 153 -10.36 -6.31 -17.61
C GLU A 153 -9.74 -7.40 -18.51
N GLU A 154 -8.43 -7.66 -18.40
CA GLU A 154 -7.78 -8.76 -19.12
C GLU A 154 -8.21 -10.13 -18.57
N SER A 155 -8.42 -10.23 -17.25
CA SER A 155 -8.94 -11.43 -16.58
C SER A 155 -10.38 -11.77 -17.02
N GLU A 156 -11.24 -10.76 -17.12
CA GLU A 156 -12.63 -10.94 -17.57
C GLU A 156 -12.72 -11.37 -19.04
N ARG A 157 -11.95 -10.74 -19.94
CA ARG A 157 -11.92 -11.12 -21.37
C ARG A 157 -11.49 -12.58 -21.59
N ARG A 158 -10.63 -13.09 -20.71
CA ARG A 158 -10.19 -14.49 -20.72
C ARG A 158 -11.30 -15.45 -20.31
N SER A 159 -12.10 -15.09 -19.33
CA SER A 159 -13.20 -15.91 -18.80
C SER A 159 -14.37 -16.04 -19.78
N ASP A 160 -14.64 -14.99 -20.56
CA ASP A 160 -15.71 -14.97 -21.57
C ASP A 160 -15.35 -15.72 -22.88
N SER A 161 -14.08 -16.10 -23.05
CA SER A 161 -13.56 -16.79 -24.24
C SER A 161 -13.45 -18.32 -24.10
N ILE A 162 -13.90 -18.89 -22.97
CA ILE A 162 -13.90 -20.33 -22.65
C ILE A 162 -15.32 -20.88 -22.71
#